data_AF-A0AAD8YRF3-F1
#
_entry.id   AF-A0AAD8YRF3-F1
#
_cell.length_a   1.000
_cell.length_b   1.000
_cell.length_c   1.000
_cell.angle_alpha   90.00
_cell.angle_beta   90.00
_cell.angle_gamma   90.00
#
_symmetry.space_group_name_H-M   'P 1'
#
loop_
_entity.id
_entity.type
_entity.pdbx_description
1 polymer ?
#
loop_
_entity_poly.entity_id
_entity_poly.type
_entity_poly.pdbx_seq_one_letter_code
_entity_poly.pdbx_strand_id
1 'polypeptide(L)'
;MEVHRDDKWKFFGSDRLVKLVPLDKGITLGIWKNCCMMTLTILDEAQRPFWCVSSPVTLLLVRCPLMEESYSSEQFLMRYCDAKGEVKMNFVWMQGLQQYFLIGTQIRISMDKLSKHFRERESRGY
;
A
#
# COMPACT_ATOMS: atom_id res chain seq x y z
N MET A 1 -21.49 1.44 20.82
CA MET A 1 -20.40 0.51 20.46
C MET A 1 -19.20 1.36 20.10
N GLU A 2 -18.31 1.59 21.06
CA GLU A 2 -17.04 2.27 20.83
C GLU A 2 -16.10 1.33 20.08
N VAL A 3 -15.75 1.69 18.86
CA VAL A 3 -14.65 1.07 18.13
C VAL A 3 -13.38 1.74 18.59
N HIS A 4 -12.68 1.13 19.54
CA HIS A 4 -11.36 1.57 19.98
C HIS A 4 -10.35 1.21 18.87
N ARG A 5 -10.03 2.17 18.00
CA ARG A 5 -8.89 2.06 17.08
C ARG A 5 -7.64 2.51 17.84
N ASP A 6 -6.76 1.57 18.11
CA ASP A 6 -5.43 1.84 18.65
C ASP A 6 -4.55 2.43 17.52
N ASP A 7 -4.67 3.75 17.30
CA ASP A 7 -3.96 4.54 16.28
C ASP A 7 -2.50 4.81 16.68
N LYS A 8 -1.74 3.76 17.01
CA LYS A 8 -0.28 3.86 17.16
C LYS A 8 0.42 3.78 15.81
N TRP A 9 0.35 4.86 15.05
CA TRP A 9 1.21 5.09 13.89
C TRP A 9 2.67 5.18 14.35
N LYS A 10 3.45 4.11 14.13
CA LYS A 10 4.90 4.10 14.40
C LYS A 10 5.64 4.74 13.24
N PHE A 11 5.95 6.02 13.35
CA PHE A 11 6.89 6.70 12.47
C PHE A 11 8.26 5.97 12.49
N PHE A 12 8.68 5.40 11.36
CA PHE A 12 9.92 4.61 11.26
C PHE A 12 11.17 5.47 11.03
N GLY A 13 11.01 6.73 10.62
CA GLY A 13 12.10 7.68 10.41
C GLY A 13 11.88 8.59 9.21
N SER A 14 12.29 9.85 9.34
CA SER A 14 12.46 10.79 8.23
C SER A 14 13.79 11.47 8.43
N ASP A 15 14.64 11.44 7.42
CA ASP A 15 15.76 12.37 7.32
C ASP A 15 15.45 13.42 6.24
N ARG A 16 16.44 14.22 5.84
CA ARG A 16 16.26 15.23 4.79
C ARG A 16 16.12 14.62 3.38
N LEU A 17 16.25 13.30 3.24
CA LEU A 17 16.34 12.59 1.97
C LEU A 17 15.16 11.63 1.78
N VAL A 18 14.80 10.86 2.81
CA VAL A 18 13.81 9.78 2.78
C VAL A 18 12.72 10.01 3.81
N LYS A 19 11.46 9.99 3.38
CA LYS A 19 10.28 9.96 4.27
C LYS A 19 9.68 8.56 4.23
N LEU A 20 9.73 7.83 5.34
CA LEU A 20 9.06 6.54 5.49
C LEU A 20 7.69 6.74 6.15
N VAL A 21 6.64 6.33 5.44
CA VAL A 21 5.26 6.44 5.88
C VAL A 21 4.67 5.02 5.98
N PRO A 22 4.46 4.48 7.20
CA PRO A 22 3.63 3.30 7.35
C PRO A 22 2.21 3.68 6.96
N LEU A 23 1.61 2.91 6.04
CA LEU A 23 0.25 3.16 5.58
C LEU A 23 -0.75 2.23 6.25
N ASP A 24 -0.36 0.97 6.45
CA ASP A 24 -1.18 -0.06 7.07
C ASP A 24 -0.28 -1.20 7.58
N LYS A 25 -0.86 -2.18 8.28
CA LYS A 25 -0.07 -3.36 8.70
C LYS A 25 0.55 -4.05 7.49
N GLY A 26 1.89 -4.09 7.45
CA GLY A 26 2.65 -4.70 6.36
C GLY A 26 2.84 -3.81 5.13
N ILE A 27 2.36 -2.56 5.13
CA ILE A 27 2.49 -1.64 4.00
C ILE A 27 3.31 -0.42 4.42
N THR A 28 4.43 -0.18 3.73
CA THR A 28 5.29 0.99 3.97
C THR A 28 5.63 1.67 2.67
N LEU A 29 5.53 3.00 2.66
CA LEU A 29 5.92 3.83 1.54
C LEU A 29 7.16 4.65 1.88
N GLY A 30 8.18 4.59 1.03
CA GLY A 30 9.35 5.45 1.08
C GLY A 30 9.32 6.47 -0.04
N ILE A 31 9.54 7.75 0.27
CA ILE A 31 9.64 8.82 -0.72
C ILE A 31 11.05 9.40 -0.67
N TRP A 32 11.77 9.37 -1.80
CA TRP A 32 13.14 9.88 -1.93
C TRP A 32 13.31 10.68 -3.21
N LYS A 33 13.55 12.00 -3.12
CA LYS A 33 13.92 12.89 -4.25
C LYS A 33 13.22 12.54 -5.60
N ASN A 34 11.88 12.55 -5.62
CA ASN A 34 10.99 12.22 -6.75
C ASN A 34 10.87 10.74 -7.13
N CYS A 35 11.56 9.84 -6.43
CA CYS A 35 11.33 8.40 -6.48
C CYS A 35 10.40 7.97 -5.34
N CYS A 36 9.45 7.10 -5.66
CA CYS A 36 8.57 6.48 -4.68
C CYS A 36 8.90 5.00 -4.61
N MET A 37 9.29 4.52 -3.43
CA MET A 37 9.59 3.12 -3.16
C MET A 37 8.43 2.53 -2.37
N MET A 38 7.76 1.54 -2.95
CA MET A 38 6.69 0.82 -2.26
C MET A 38 7.25 -0.46 -1.67
N THR A 39 6.95 -0.72 -0.40
CA THR A 39 7.18 -2.01 0.24
C THR A 39 5.86 -2.58 0.75
N LEU A 40 5.54 -3.80 0.33
CA LEU A 40 4.34 -4.53 0.70
C LEU A 40 4.70 -5.90 1.24
N THR A 41 4.15 -6.25 2.39
CA THR A 41 4.22 -7.56 3.03
C THR A 41 2.81 -8.03 3.34
N ILE A 42 2.37 -9.08 2.66
CA ILE A 42 1.12 -9.78 2.94
C ILE A 42 1.42 -10.96 3.86
N LEU A 43 0.66 -11.04 4.95
CA LEU A 43 0.74 -12.12 5.92
C LEU A 43 -0.39 -13.12 5.70
N ASP A 44 -0.13 -14.39 6.01
CA ASP A 44 -1.17 -15.41 6.16
C ASP A 44 -1.88 -15.28 7.52
N GLU A 45 -2.90 -16.11 7.76
CA GLU A 45 -3.65 -16.13 9.02
C GLU A 45 -2.77 -16.37 10.25
N ALA A 46 -1.66 -17.11 10.09
CA ALA A 46 -0.68 -17.39 11.14
C ALA A 46 0.36 -16.27 11.31
N GLN A 47 0.12 -15.08 10.73
CA GLN A 47 1.01 -13.92 10.73
C GLN A 47 2.37 -14.18 10.06
N ARG A 48 2.46 -15.14 9.13
CA ARG A 48 3.68 -15.44 8.40
C ARG A 48 3.71 -14.72 7.05
N PRO A 49 4.86 -14.18 6.62
CA PRO A 49 4.95 -13.50 5.33
C PRO A 49 4.73 -14.49 4.19
N PHE A 50 3.67 -14.23 3.42
CA PHE A 50 3.31 -14.97 2.20
C PHE A 50 3.78 -14.24 0.93
N TRP A 51 3.72 -12.90 0.93
CA TRP A 51 4.18 -12.10 -0.21
C TRP A 51 4.86 -10.82 0.23
N CYS A 52 6.17 -10.73 -0.03
CA CYS A 52 6.94 -9.50 0.14
C CYS A 52 7.34 -8.93 -1.22
N VAL A 53 7.16 -7.63 -1.41
CA VAL A 53 7.62 -6.86 -2.58
C VAL A 53 8.23 -5.57 -2.09
N SER A 54 9.35 -5.18 -2.68
CA SER A 54 9.89 -3.82 -2.59
C SER A 54 10.27 -3.39 -4.00
N SER A 55 9.63 -2.34 -4.52
CA SER A 55 9.86 -1.87 -5.89
C SER A 55 9.72 -0.35 -5.99
N PRO A 56 10.52 0.31 -6.85
CA PRO A 56 10.21 1.66 -7.27
C PRO A 56 8.87 1.66 -8.01
N VAL A 57 8.06 2.65 -7.71
CA VAL A 57 6.73 2.88 -8.30
C VAL A 57 6.57 4.36 -8.61
N THR A 58 5.67 4.66 -9.54
CA THR A 58 5.31 6.05 -9.86
C THR A 58 3.98 6.37 -9.21
N LEU A 59 3.88 7.54 -8.59
CA LEU A 59 2.64 8.11 -8.10
C LEU A 59 2.05 9.03 -9.18
N LEU A 60 0.92 8.65 -9.76
CA LEU A 60 0.28 9.35 -10.87
C LEU A 60 -0.91 10.18 -10.37
N LEU A 61 -0.96 11.47 -10.71
CA LEU A 61 -2.14 12.30 -10.47
C LEU A 61 -3.25 11.91 -11.44
N VAL A 62 -4.42 11.53 -10.90
CA VAL A 62 -5.62 11.20 -11.66
C VAL A 62 -6.60 12.36 -11.52
N ARG A 63 -6.81 13.09 -12.62
CA ARG A 63 -7.85 14.12 -12.72
C ARG A 63 -9.04 13.51 -13.46
N CYS A 64 -10.21 13.48 -12.83
CA CYS A 64 -11.46 13.12 -13.50
C CYS A 64 -11.93 14.32 -14.35
N PRO A 65 -11.96 14.23 -15.70
CA PRO A 65 -12.35 15.36 -16.55
C PRO A 65 -13.86 15.61 -16.60
N LEU A 66 -14.68 14.74 -15.99
CA LEU A 66 -16.14 14.73 -16.12
C LEU A 66 -16.90 15.33 -14.92
N MET A 67 -16.19 15.85 -13.92
CA MET A 67 -16.82 16.45 -12.74
C MET A 67 -16.41 17.92 -12.64
N GLU A 68 -17.22 18.76 -13.28
CA GLU A 68 -17.29 20.18 -12.95
C GLU A 68 -17.78 20.30 -11.49
N GLU A 69 -17.03 21.08 -10.70
CA GLU A 69 -17.47 21.73 -9.46
C GLU A 69 -18.08 20.88 -8.33
N SER A 70 -17.40 19.83 -7.88
CA SER A 70 -17.57 19.40 -6.48
C SER A 70 -16.26 18.89 -5.88
N TYR A 71 -15.66 19.72 -5.02
CA TYR A 71 -14.55 19.40 -4.12
C TYR A 71 -13.44 18.52 -4.75
N SER A 72 -12.61 19.15 -5.58
CA SER A 72 -11.43 18.54 -6.20
C SER A 72 -10.40 18.09 -5.14
N SER A 73 -10.61 16.91 -4.58
CA SER A 73 -9.54 16.18 -3.91
C SER A 73 -8.70 15.53 -5.02
N GLU A 74 -7.52 16.08 -5.28
CA GLU A 74 -6.55 15.46 -6.19
C GLU A 74 -6.33 14.00 -5.76
N GLN A 75 -6.72 13.07 -6.62
CA GLN A 75 -6.53 11.64 -6.38
C GLN A 75 -5.23 11.20 -7.04
N PHE A 76 -4.45 10.40 -6.32
CA PHE A 76 -3.20 9.87 -6.82
C PHE A 76 -3.27 8.35 -6.84
N LEU A 77 -2.86 7.75 -7.96
CA LEU A 77 -2.82 6.32 -8.15
C LEU A 77 -1.37 5.84 -8.15
N MET A 78 -1.10 4.82 -7.36
CA MET A 78 0.14 4.05 -7.38
C MET A 78 -0.19 2.62 -7.81
N ARG A 79 0.58 2.10 -8.76
CA ARG A 79 0.37 0.75 -9.29
C ARG A 79 1.68 -0.02 -9.36
N TYR A 80 1.67 -1.22 -8.79
CA TYR A 80 2.68 -2.26 -8.98
C TYR A 80 2.05 -3.44 -9.70
N CYS A 81 2.75 -4.05 -10.66
CA CYS A 81 2.29 -5.25 -11.35
C CYS A 81 3.49 -6.12 -11.76
N ASP A 82 3.42 -7.40 -11.44
CA ASP A 82 4.39 -8.42 -11.85
C ASP A 82 3.67 -9.73 -12.21
N ALA A 83 4.45 -10.79 -12.50
CA ALA A 83 3.89 -12.12 -12.79
C ALA A 83 3.21 -12.78 -11.58
N LYS A 84 3.44 -12.29 -10.35
CA LYS A 84 2.93 -12.86 -9.10
C LYS A 84 1.64 -12.18 -8.64
N GLY A 85 1.41 -10.94 -9.04
CA GLY A 85 0.21 -10.18 -8.72
C GLY A 85 0.28 -8.70 -9.07
N GLU A 86 -0.76 -7.98 -8.68
CA GLU A 86 -0.92 -6.55 -8.90
C GLU A 86 -1.34 -5.87 -7.60
N VAL A 87 -0.85 -4.66 -7.36
CA VAL A 87 -1.23 -3.83 -6.24
C VAL A 87 -1.57 -2.44 -6.76
N LYS A 88 -2.76 -1.96 -6.43
CA LYS A 88 -3.21 -0.59 -6.71
C LYS A 88 -3.50 0.11 -5.39
N MET A 89 -2.98 1.31 -5.23
CA MET A 89 -3.23 2.16 -4.07
C MET A 89 -3.70 3.53 -4.53
N ASN A 90 -4.80 4.00 -3.95
CA ASN A 90 -5.37 5.31 -4.19
C ASN A 90 -5.07 6.21 -2.99
N PHE A 91 -4.58 7.40 -3.27
CA PHE A 91 -4.26 8.40 -2.29
C PHE A 91 -5.03 9.70 -2.56
N VAL A 92 -5.25 10.47 -1.50
CA VAL A 92 -5.68 11.87 -1.60
C VAL A 92 -4.61 12.75 -0.99
N TRP A 93 -4.37 13.91 -1.60
CA TRP A 93 -3.51 14.92 -0.99
C TRP A 93 -4.29 15.76 0.01
N MET A 94 -3.88 15.71 1.28
CA MET A 94 -4.47 16.53 2.34
C MET A 94 -3.62 17.78 2.56
N GLN A 95 -4.06 18.89 1.99
CA GLN A 95 -3.33 20.16 2.05
C GLN A 95 -3.02 20.62 3.49
N GLY A 96 -4.00 20.51 4.40
CA GLY A 96 -3.85 20.96 5.79
C GLY A 96 -2.79 20.21 6.59
N LEU A 97 -2.45 18.98 6.19
CA LEU A 97 -1.45 18.14 6.86
C LEU A 97 -0.18 17.95 6.00
N GLN A 98 -0.15 18.54 4.80
CA GLN A 98 0.93 18.40 3.82
C GLN A 98 1.39 16.94 3.61
N GLN A 99 0.42 16.03 3.50
CA GLN A 99 0.69 14.61 3.36
C GLN A 99 -0.36 13.88 2.51
N TYR A 100 0.09 12.77 1.91
CA TYR A 100 -0.79 11.83 1.22
C TYR A 100 -1.47 10.90 2.21
N PHE A 101 -2.76 10.68 2.02
CA PHE A 101 -3.54 9.69 2.77
C PHE A 101 -3.96 8.56 1.84
N LEU A 102 -3.72 7.32 2.28
CA LEU A 102 -4.20 6.12 1.59
C LEU A 102 -5.72 5.99 1.83
N ILE A 103 -6.50 6.01 0.74
CA ILE A 103 -7.97 5.89 0.79
C ILE A 103 -8.49 4.56 0.23
N GLY A 104 -7.64 3.80 -0.45
CA GLY A 104 -8.03 2.49 -0.96
C GLY A 104 -6.85 1.67 -1.45
N THR A 105 -6.91 0.37 -1.16
CA THR A 105 -5.91 -0.62 -1.59
C THR A 105 -6.62 -1.78 -2.27
N GLN A 106 -6.18 -2.15 -3.47
CA GLN A 106 -6.64 -3.33 -4.19
C GLN A 106 -5.45 -4.23 -4.50
N ILE A 107 -5.49 -5.46 -4.01
CA ILE A 107 -4.45 -6.46 -4.19
C ILE A 107 -5.04 -7.60 -5.02
N ARG A 108 -4.38 -7.93 -6.14
CA ARG A 108 -4.64 -9.13 -6.94
C ARG A 108 -3.43 -10.05 -6.83
N ILE A 109 -3.66 -11.33 -6.63
CA ILE A 109 -2.60 -12.33 -6.48
C ILE A 109 -2.87 -13.43 -7.50
N SER A 110 -1.81 -13.92 -8.17
CA SER A 110 -1.94 -15.06 -9.07
C SER A 110 -2.39 -16.31 -8.30
N MET A 111 -3.28 -17.08 -8.92
CA MET A 111 -3.76 -18.36 -8.38
C MET A 111 -2.63 -19.37 -8.23
N ASP A 112 -1.59 -19.32 -9.07
CA ASP A 112 -0.44 -20.22 -8.97
C ASP A 112 0.32 -19.99 -7.65
N LYS A 113 0.45 -18.72 -7.27
CA LYS A 113 1.11 -18.35 -6.02
C LYS A 113 0.26 -18.72 -4.81
N LEU A 114 -1.04 -18.43 -4.88
CA LEU A 114 -1.98 -18.73 -3.81
C LEU A 114 -2.07 -20.24 -3.56
N SER A 115 -2.25 -21.02 -4.62
CA SER A 115 -2.36 -22.47 -4.54
C SER A 115 -1.08 -23.13 -4.03
N LYS A 116 0.09 -22.64 -4.45
CA LYS A 116 1.38 -23.12 -3.93
C LYS A 116 1.48 -22.94 -2.41
N HIS A 117 1.13 -21.76 -1.90
CA HIS A 117 1.19 -21.50 -0.45
C HIS A 117 0.21 -22.35 0.35
N PHE A 118 -1.00 -22.57 -0.17
CA PHE A 118 -1.96 -23.47 0.47
C PHE A 118 -1.46 -24.92 0.52
N ARG A 119 -0.85 -25.43 -0.56
CA ARG A 119 -0.25 -26.78 -0.58
C ARG A 119 0.91 -26.92 0.40
N GLU A 120 1.78 -25.92 0.48
CA GLU A 120 2.89 -25.89 1.44
C GLU A 120 2.40 -25.83 2.90
N ARG A 121 1.23 -25.23 3.15
CA ARG A 121 0.58 -25.22 4.47
C ARG A 121 0.06 -26.61 4.85
N GLU A 122 -0.65 -27.27 3.94
CA GLU A 122 -1.22 -28.62 4.16
C GLU A 122 -0.11 -29.66 4.41
N SER A 123 1.00 -29.54 3.68
CA SER A 123 2.20 -30.39 3.87
C SER A 123 2.87 -30.21 5.24
N ARG A 124 2.61 -29.09 5.93
CA ARG A 124 3.19 -28.75 7.24
C ARG A 124 2.28 -29.14 8.42
N GLY A 125 1.13 -29.77 8.17
CA GLY A 125 0.29 -30.37 9.21
C GLY A 125 -0.48 -29.38 10.08
N TYR A 126 -1.03 -28.32 9.48
CA TYR A 126 -2.00 -27.41 10.11
C TYR A 126 -3.42 -27.67 9.59
#